data_AF-A0A961MLV8-F1
#
_entry.id   AF-A0A961MLV8-F1
#
_cell.length_a   1.000
_cell.length_b   1.000
_cell.length_c   1.000
_cell.angle_alpha   90.00
_cell.angle_beta   90.00
_cell.angle_gamma   90.00
#
_symmetry.space_group_name_H-M   'P 1'
#
loop_
_entity.id
_entity.type
_entity.pdbx_description
1 polymer ?
#
loop_
_entity_poly.entity_id
_entity_poly.type
_entity_poly.pdbx_seq_one_letter_code
_entity_poly.pdbx_strand_id
1 'polypeptide(L)'
;PINLEWGPDNRTTGIRVPISGPAARRVENRVVGMDCNPYLALAASLACGYLGMKNAIMPREAVAGEAYHRPRALPRDLLSALDLFENCPEITEVLGAEFCTLYKAIKRDEVETFLQVISPWERDHLLLNV
;
A
#
# COMPACT_ATOMS: atom_id res chain seq x y z
N PRO A 1 -7.80 -1.72 4.42
CA PRO A 1 -7.95 -2.98 3.63
C PRO A 1 -6.65 -3.77 3.68
N ILE A 2 -6.71 -5.10 3.56
CA ILE A 2 -5.51 -5.98 3.58
C ILE A 2 -5.30 -6.74 2.26
N ASN A 3 -6.15 -6.47 1.27
CA ASN A 3 -6.18 -7.15 -0.02
C ASN A 3 -6.06 -6.12 -1.16
N LEU A 4 -5.64 -6.61 -2.34
CA LEU A 4 -5.51 -5.86 -3.59
C LEU A 4 -6.70 -6.13 -4.53
N GLU A 5 -7.82 -6.58 -3.99
CA GLU A 5 -9.03 -6.85 -4.78
C GLU A 5 -9.73 -5.55 -5.16
N TRP A 6 -10.61 -5.64 -6.16
CA TRP A 6 -11.48 -4.54 -6.54
C TRP A 6 -12.93 -4.98 -6.75
N GLY A 7 -13.87 -4.03 -6.67
CA GLY A 7 -15.28 -4.30 -6.97
C GLY A 7 -16.17 -3.04 -6.99
N PRO A 8 -17.34 -3.12 -7.66
CA PRO A 8 -18.33 -2.06 -7.69
C PRO A 8 -18.98 -1.89 -6.31
N ASP A 9 -18.87 -0.69 -5.75
CA ASP A 9 -19.32 -0.29 -4.41
C ASP A 9 -18.97 -1.24 -3.26
N ASN A 10 -17.95 -2.08 -3.45
CA ASN A 10 -17.56 -3.07 -2.47
C ASN A 10 -16.65 -2.43 -1.40
N ARG A 11 -17.14 -2.27 -0.18
CA ARG A 11 -16.38 -1.68 0.93
C ARG A 11 -15.42 -2.67 1.62
N THR A 12 -15.29 -3.89 1.12
CA THR A 12 -14.35 -4.89 1.65
C THR A 12 -13.08 -5.01 0.81
N THR A 13 -13.06 -4.42 -0.39
CA THR A 13 -11.93 -4.44 -1.32
C THR A 13 -10.95 -3.28 -1.09
N GLY A 14 -9.69 -3.47 -1.46
CA GLY A 14 -8.66 -2.42 -1.42
C GLY A 14 -8.94 -1.29 -2.42
N ILE A 15 -9.48 -1.63 -3.59
CA ILE A 15 -9.89 -0.69 -4.63
C ILE A 15 -11.40 -0.76 -4.80
N ARG A 16 -12.11 0.38 -4.77
CA ARG A 16 -13.57 0.42 -4.91
C ARG A 16 -13.98 1.31 -6.08
N VAL A 17 -15.04 0.92 -6.79
CA VAL A 17 -15.66 1.78 -7.83
C VAL A 17 -17.05 2.19 -7.32
N PRO A 18 -17.21 3.40 -6.76
CA PRO A 18 -18.51 3.85 -6.22
C PRO A 18 -19.60 3.92 -7.30
N ILE A 19 -20.85 3.63 -6.91
CA ILE A 19 -22.02 3.88 -7.76
C ILE A 19 -22.07 5.37 -8.08
N SER A 20 -22.03 5.68 -9.37
CA SER A 20 -21.95 7.05 -9.86
C SER A 20 -22.37 7.14 -11.33
N GLY A 21 -22.89 8.30 -11.73
CA GLY A 21 -23.03 8.65 -13.15
C GLY A 21 -21.66 8.87 -13.82
N PRO A 22 -21.61 8.97 -15.17
CA PRO A 22 -20.35 9.09 -15.90
C PRO A 22 -19.44 10.23 -15.44
N ALA A 23 -20.00 11.41 -15.16
CA ALA A 23 -19.24 12.59 -14.75
C ALA A 23 -18.55 12.45 -13.37
N ALA A 24 -19.02 11.54 -12.51
CA ALA A 24 -18.46 11.31 -11.17
C ALA A 24 -17.79 9.92 -11.04
N ARG A 25 -17.62 9.21 -12.17
CA ARG A 25 -17.03 7.87 -12.23
C ARG A 25 -15.58 7.96 -11.82
N ARG A 26 -15.20 7.15 -10.83
CA ARG A 26 -13.85 7.15 -10.26
C ARG A 26 -13.48 5.82 -9.64
N VAL A 27 -12.19 5.65 -9.43
CA VAL A 27 -11.60 4.58 -8.63
C VAL A 27 -11.21 5.16 -7.27
N GLU A 28 -11.67 4.53 -6.21
CA GLU A 28 -11.33 4.86 -4.82
C GLU A 28 -10.22 3.92 -4.33
N ASN A 29 -9.02 4.46 -4.12
CA ASN A 29 -7.92 3.74 -3.48
C ASN A 29 -8.09 3.82 -1.95
N ARG A 30 -8.39 2.67 -1.32
CA ARG A 30 -8.66 2.58 0.12
C ARG A 30 -7.49 1.99 0.90
N VAL A 31 -6.38 1.69 0.22
CA VAL A 31 -5.17 1.12 0.83
C VAL A 31 -4.36 2.20 1.57
N VAL A 32 -4.38 3.43 1.04
CA VAL A 32 -3.63 4.56 1.59
C VAL A 32 -4.17 4.95 2.98
N GLY A 33 -3.28 4.97 3.97
CA GLY A 33 -3.56 5.42 5.33
C GLY A 33 -3.51 6.94 5.47
N MET A 34 -4.07 7.47 6.57
CA MET A 34 -4.07 8.92 6.85
C MET A 34 -2.70 9.48 7.26
N ASP A 35 -1.78 8.60 7.62
CA ASP A 35 -0.38 8.85 7.99
C ASP A 35 0.53 9.05 6.76
N CYS A 36 0.02 8.79 5.56
CA CYS A 36 0.78 8.95 4.33
C CYS A 36 0.92 10.42 3.92
N ASN A 37 2.08 10.78 3.34
CA ASN A 37 2.22 12.06 2.65
C ASN A 37 1.27 12.08 1.43
N PRO A 38 0.34 13.06 1.33
CA PRO A 38 -0.70 13.05 0.31
C PRO A 38 -0.14 13.19 -1.11
N TYR A 39 0.97 13.91 -1.29
CA TYR A 39 1.62 14.06 -2.59
C TYR A 39 2.22 12.74 -3.05
N LEU A 40 2.91 12.02 -2.16
CA LEU A 40 3.51 10.73 -2.47
C LEU A 40 2.46 9.65 -2.71
N ALA A 41 1.38 9.65 -1.91
CA ALA A 41 0.26 8.73 -2.09
C ALA A 41 -0.43 8.92 -3.45
N LEU A 42 -0.63 10.17 -3.87
CA LEU A 42 -1.20 10.51 -5.17
C LEU A 42 -0.23 10.12 -6.30
N ALA A 43 1.05 10.47 -6.20
CA ALA A 43 2.07 10.15 -7.19
C ALA A 43 2.18 8.62 -7.40
N ALA A 44 2.26 7.83 -6.32
CA ALA A 44 2.30 6.38 -6.41
C ALA A 44 1.01 5.80 -7.04
N SER A 45 -0.16 6.31 -6.66
CA SER A 45 -1.44 5.85 -7.24
C SER A 45 -1.52 6.14 -8.74
N LEU A 46 -1.09 7.33 -9.17
CA LEU A 46 -1.03 7.71 -10.59
C LEU A 46 0.02 6.89 -11.35
N ALA A 47 1.20 6.66 -10.77
CA ALA A 47 2.24 5.82 -11.35
C ALA A 47 1.75 4.40 -11.63
N CYS A 48 1.10 3.77 -10.66
CA CYS A 48 0.53 2.43 -10.83
C CYS A 48 -0.56 2.40 -11.92
N GLY A 49 -1.44 3.40 -11.95
CA GLY A 49 -2.46 3.52 -13.01
C GLY A 49 -1.85 3.72 -14.40
N TYR A 50 -0.84 4.59 -14.49
CA TYR A 50 -0.09 4.84 -15.72
C TYR A 50 0.60 3.58 -16.24
N LEU A 51 1.31 2.85 -15.37
CA LEU A 51 1.97 1.59 -15.73
C LEU A 51 0.98 0.53 -16.20
N GLY A 52 -0.18 0.41 -15.53
CA GLY A 52 -1.26 -0.48 -15.97
C GLY A 52 -1.75 -0.16 -17.38
N MET A 53 -1.95 1.12 -17.69
CA MET A 53 -2.35 1.56 -19.04
C MET A 53 -1.23 1.37 -20.08
N LYS A 54 0.00 1.78 -19.77
CA LYS A 54 1.19 1.67 -20.65
C LYS A 54 1.43 0.21 -21.06
N ASN A 55 1.27 -0.71 -20.11
CA ASN A 55 1.54 -2.13 -20.29
C ASN A 55 0.28 -2.94 -20.65
N ALA A 56 -0.86 -2.29 -20.88
CA ALA A 56 -2.14 -2.94 -21.18
C ALA A 56 -2.52 -4.06 -20.19
N ILE A 57 -2.26 -3.85 -18.90
CA ILE A 57 -2.55 -4.82 -17.85
C ILE A 57 -4.06 -4.90 -17.64
N MET A 58 -4.62 -6.07 -17.90
CA MET A 58 -6.03 -6.33 -17.63
C MET A 58 -6.27 -6.46 -16.12
N PRO A 59 -7.31 -5.81 -15.57
CA PRO A 59 -7.68 -6.04 -14.18
C PRO A 59 -8.16 -7.48 -14.00
N ARG A 60 -7.97 -8.01 -12.79
CA ARG A 60 -8.58 -9.30 -12.39
C ARG A 60 -10.11 -9.17 -12.38
N GLU A 61 -10.80 -10.30 -12.32
CA GLU A 61 -12.25 -10.32 -12.11
C GLU A 61 -12.65 -9.55 -10.85
N ALA A 62 -13.73 -8.77 -10.95
CA ALA A 62 -14.25 -8.04 -9.81
C ALA A 62 -14.73 -9.01 -8.72
N VAL A 63 -14.44 -8.71 -7.45
CA VAL A 63 -14.92 -9.55 -6.35
C VAL A 63 -16.42 -9.37 -6.18
N ALA A 64 -17.14 -10.48 -6.38
CA ALA A 64 -18.52 -10.64 -5.94
C ALA A 64 -18.56 -11.00 -4.44
N GLY A 65 -19.46 -10.37 -3.69
CA GLY A 65 -19.60 -10.59 -2.25
C GLY A 65 -18.47 -9.96 -1.42
N GLU A 66 -18.13 -10.57 -0.29
CA GLU A 66 -17.16 -10.02 0.66
C GLU A 66 -15.73 -10.49 0.38
N ALA A 67 -14.78 -9.54 0.41
CA ALA A 67 -13.35 -9.78 0.23
C ALA A 67 -12.60 -10.05 1.55
N TYR A 68 -13.28 -10.08 2.71
CA TYR A 68 -12.64 -10.33 4.01
C TYR A 68 -11.98 -11.71 4.09
N HIS A 69 -12.52 -12.70 3.38
CA HIS A 69 -11.98 -14.05 3.32
C HIS A 69 -10.81 -14.21 2.34
N ARG A 70 -10.45 -13.16 1.62
CA ARG A 70 -9.33 -13.23 0.68
C ARG A 70 -8.01 -13.23 1.45
N PRO A 71 -7.00 -13.98 0.96
CA PRO A 71 -5.66 -13.94 1.54
C PRO A 71 -5.13 -12.50 1.62
N ARG A 72 -4.34 -12.21 2.65
CA ARG A 72 -3.62 -10.94 2.75
C ARG A 72 -2.67 -10.84 1.55
N ALA A 73 -2.80 -9.75 0.79
CA ALA A 73 -1.95 -9.47 -0.36
C ALA A 73 -0.96 -8.31 -0.09
N LEU A 74 -1.18 -7.57 1.00
CA LEU A 74 -0.32 -6.46 1.40
C LEU A 74 0.73 -6.91 2.44
N PRO A 75 1.93 -6.30 2.44
CA PRO A 75 2.96 -6.58 3.46
C PRO A 75 2.43 -6.31 4.88
N ARG A 76 2.97 -7.04 5.87
CA ARG A 76 2.56 -6.89 7.27
C ARG A 76 3.26 -5.75 7.99
N ASP A 77 4.45 -5.41 7.52
CA ASP A 77 5.40 -4.52 8.16
C ASP A 77 6.09 -3.65 7.11
N LEU A 78 6.72 -2.57 7.59
CA LEU A 78 7.35 -1.58 6.74
C LEU A 78 8.59 -2.12 6.01
N LEU A 79 9.39 -2.99 6.65
CA LEU A 79 10.57 -3.57 6.02
C LEU A 79 10.20 -4.40 4.78
N SER A 80 9.23 -5.30 4.92
CA SER A 80 8.70 -6.09 3.81
C SER A 80 8.11 -5.21 2.70
N ALA A 81 7.49 -4.08 3.05
CA ALA A 81 6.98 -3.13 2.07
C ALA A 81 8.09 -2.41 1.29
N LEU A 82 9.18 -2.05 1.97
CA LEU A 82 10.35 -1.43 1.36
C LEU A 82 11.10 -2.39 0.44
N ASP A 83 11.15 -3.68 0.79
CA ASP A 83 11.73 -4.72 -0.08
C ASP A 83 10.93 -4.87 -1.38
N LEU A 84 9.59 -4.85 -1.32
CA LEU A 84 8.75 -4.86 -2.52
C LEU A 84 8.94 -3.61 -3.38
N PHE A 85 9.07 -2.44 -2.74
CA PHE A 85 9.31 -1.18 -3.42
C PHE A 85 10.65 -1.16 -4.15
N GLU A 86 11.72 -1.66 -3.50
CA GLU A 86 13.05 -1.77 -4.09
C GLU A 86 13.08 -2.73 -5.29
N ASN A 87 12.35 -3.84 -5.20
CA ASN A 87 12.32 -4.85 -6.25
C ASN A 87 11.33 -4.54 -7.40
N CYS A 88 10.90 -3.28 -7.55
CA CYS A 88 10.01 -2.84 -8.63
C CYS A 88 10.71 -1.84 -9.58
N PRO A 89 11.34 -2.33 -10.67
CA PRO A 89 12.07 -1.47 -11.59
C PRO A 89 11.16 -0.48 -12.34
N GLU A 90 9.92 -0.86 -12.64
CA GLU A 90 8.97 -0.01 -13.37
C GLU A 90 8.57 1.22 -12.55
N ILE A 91 8.39 1.05 -11.24
CA ILE A 91 8.14 2.18 -10.34
C ILE A 91 9.37 3.07 -10.21
N THR A 92 10.56 2.47 -10.18
CA THR A 92 11.83 3.20 -10.16
C THR A 92 12.02 4.06 -11.41
N GLU A 93 11.61 3.56 -12.59
CA GLU A 93 11.62 4.33 -13.84
C GLU A 93 10.67 5.54 -13.78
N VAL A 94 9.47 5.35 -13.19
CA VAL A 94 8.45 6.41 -13.14
C VAL A 94 8.74 7.47 -12.08
N LEU A 95 9.16 7.06 -10.88
CA LEU A 95 9.39 7.98 -9.75
C LEU A 95 10.82 8.53 -9.70
N GLY A 96 11.76 7.90 -10.42
CA GLY A 96 13.16 8.28 -10.47
C GLY A 96 14.03 7.52 -9.46
N ALA A 97 15.17 7.03 -9.95
CA ALA A 97 16.09 6.19 -9.16
C ALA A 97 16.62 6.89 -7.91
N GLU A 98 16.95 8.18 -7.99
CA GLU A 98 17.46 8.95 -6.86
C GLU A 98 16.39 9.08 -5.76
N PHE A 99 15.15 9.41 -6.14
CA PHE A 99 14.03 9.48 -5.20
C PHE A 99 13.78 8.14 -4.52
N CYS A 100 13.67 7.05 -5.28
CA CYS A 100 13.42 5.72 -4.74
C CYS A 100 14.54 5.29 -3.76
N THR A 101 15.80 5.56 -4.11
CA THR A 101 16.96 5.26 -3.26
C THR A 101 16.89 6.01 -1.93
N LEU A 102 16.68 7.33 -1.99
CA LEU A 102 16.64 8.17 -0.79
C LEU A 102 15.42 7.85 0.09
N TYR A 103 14.23 7.71 -0.51
CA TYR A 103 13.01 7.38 0.22
C TYR A 103 13.15 6.07 0.98
N LYS A 104 13.70 5.03 0.32
CA LYS A 104 13.99 3.75 0.97
C LYS A 104 14.96 3.90 2.14
N ALA A 105 16.07 4.60 1.93
CA ALA A 105 17.09 4.78 2.97
C ALA A 105 16.50 5.44 4.23
N ILE A 106 15.73 6.51 4.05
CA ILE A 106 15.06 7.22 5.15
C ILE A 106 14.08 6.29 5.88
N LYS A 107 13.24 5.56 5.13
CA LYS A 107 12.23 4.67 5.74
C LYS A 107 12.81 3.43 6.40
N ARG A 108 13.96 2.93 5.92
CA ARG A 108 14.72 1.86 6.60
C ARG A 108 15.31 2.35 7.91
N ASP A 109 15.96 3.51 7.90
CA ASP A 109 16.51 4.12 9.12
C ASP A 109 15.43 4.39 10.18
N GLU A 110 14.25 4.86 9.75
CA GLU A 110 13.08 5.08 10.62
C GLU A 110 12.64 3.79 11.34
N VAL A 111 12.50 2.68 10.62
CA VAL A 111 12.07 1.40 11.24
C VAL A 111 13.19 0.76 12.05
N GLU A 112 14.45 0.86 11.62
CA GLU A 112 15.59 0.36 12.39
C GLU A 112 15.73 1.11 13.72
N THR A 113 15.55 2.44 13.71
CA THR A 113 15.52 3.26 14.91
C THR A 113 14.36 2.88 15.83
N PHE A 114 13.17 2.66 15.27
CA PHE A 114 12.01 2.19 16.04
C PHE A 114 12.29 0.87 16.76
N LEU A 115 12.94 -0.08 16.09
CA LEU A 115 13.28 -1.39 16.65
C LEU A 115 14.34 -1.36 17.76
N GLN A 116 15.04 -0.24 17.95
CA GLN A 116 15.99 -0.04 19.05
C GLN A 116 15.31 0.42 20.35
N VAL A 117 14.01 0.72 20.32
CA VAL A 117 13.26 1.22 21.48
C VAL A 117 12.39 0.10 22.06
N ILE A 118 12.60 -0.21 23.34
CA ILE A 118 11.70 -1.12 24.09
C ILE A 118 10.38 -0.40 24.35
N SER A 119 9.33 -0.84 23.67
CA SER A 119 7.99 -0.27 23.78
C SER A 119 7.35 -0.55 25.16
N PRO A 120 6.38 0.26 25.60
CA PRO A 120 5.63 -0.02 26.83
C PRO A 120 4.97 -1.39 26.83
N TRP A 121 4.42 -1.84 25.68
CA TRP A 121 3.81 -3.16 25.57
C TRP A 121 4.81 -4.27 25.86
N GLU A 122 6.03 -4.18 25.32
CA GLU A 122 7.10 -5.16 25.59
C GLU A 122 7.52 -5.15 27.06
N ARG A 123 7.55 -3.97 27.70
CA ARG A 123 7.82 -3.90 29.15
C ARG A 123 6.74 -4.62 29.95
N ASP A 124 5.47 -4.43 29.61
CA ASP A 124 4.36 -5.01 30.38
C ASP A 124 4.20 -6.53 30.16
N HIS A 125 4.64 -7.07 29.00
CA HIS A 125 4.37 -8.46 28.62
C HIS A 125 5.61 -9.35 28.49
N LEU A 126 6.78 -8.78 28.22
CA LEU A 126 8.03 -9.53 27.99
C LEU A 126 9.03 -9.39 29.13
N LEU A 127 8.92 -8.36 29.97
CA LEU A 127 9.63 -8.38 31.25
C LEU A 127 8.97 -9.46 32.12
N LEU A 128 9.72 -10.52 32.38
CA LEU A 128 9.34 -11.46 33.42
C LEU A 128 9.29 -10.67 34.73
N ASN A 129 8.11 -10.58 35.33
CA ASN A 129 7.98 -10.11 36.71
C ASN A 129 8.83 -11.04 37.59
N VAL A 130 10.01 -10.58 38.00
CA VAL A 130 10.81 -11.22 39.05
C VAL A 130 10.40 -10.60 40.38
#